data_AF-A0A9E0IFU5-F1
#
_entry.id   AF-A0A9E0IFU5-F1
#
_cell.length_a   1.000
_cell.length_b   1.000
_cell.length_c   1.000
_cell.angle_alpha   90.00
_cell.angle_beta   90.00
_cell.angle_gamma   90.00
#
_symmetry.space_group_name_H-M   'P 1'
#
loop_
_entity.id
_entity.type
_entity.pdbx_description
1 polymer ?
#
loop_
_entity_poly.entity_id
_entity_poly.type
_entity_poly.pdbx_seq_one_letter_code
_entity_poly.pdbx_strand_id
1 'polypeptide(L)'
;MASRIKQLWTALRLPSAKHSMFGLLTVGFLTGVFFWGGFNTALEATNSMEFCISCHEMRDNVYQEYKKTIHYTNRTGVRAVCSDCHVPK
;
A
#
# COMPACT_ATOMS: atom_id res chain seq x y z
N MET A 1 10.83 18.48 -24.05
CA MET A 1 10.56 17.63 -22.86
C MET A 1 11.76 16.76 -22.46
N ALA A 2 12.34 15.97 -23.36
CA ALA A 2 13.47 15.07 -23.06
C ALA A 2 14.72 15.75 -22.46
N SER A 3 15.00 17.01 -22.84
CA SER A 3 16.14 17.79 -22.31
C SER A 3 16.03 18.06 -20.80
N ARG A 4 14.83 18.38 -20.29
CA ARG A 4 14.61 18.66 -18.86
C ARG A 4 14.79 17.41 -18.00
N ILE A 5 14.35 16.24 -18.50
CA ILE A 5 14.53 14.95 -17.82
C ILE A 5 16.02 14.62 -17.70
N LYS A 6 16.79 14.80 -18.79
CA LYS A 6 18.25 14.61 -18.76
C LYS A 6 18.93 15.55 -17.76
N GLN A 7 18.55 16.83 -17.75
CA GLN A 7 19.11 17.82 -16.82
C GLN A 7 18.81 17.48 -15.35
N LEU A 8 17.58 17.07 -15.04
CA LEU A 8 17.18 16.66 -13.69
C LEU A 8 17.92 15.40 -13.24
N TRP A 9 18.08 14.41 -14.13
CA TRP A 9 18.84 13.19 -13.88
C TRP A 9 20.32 13.47 -13.59
N THR A 10 20.95 14.39 -14.33
CA THR A 10 22.33 14.79 -14.08
C THR A 10 22.43 15.50 -12.73
N ALA A 11 21.53 16.42 -12.42
CA ALA A 11 21.52 17.14 -11.15
C ALA A 11 21.35 16.21 -9.93
N LEU A 12 20.52 15.16 -10.04
CA LEU A 12 20.32 14.17 -8.96
C LEU A 12 21.55 13.26 -8.74
N ARG A 13 22.34 12.98 -9.79
CA ARG A 13 23.51 12.10 -9.71
C ARG A 13 24.78 12.78 -9.22
N LEU A 14 24.86 14.10 -9.27
CA LEU A 14 26.04 14.84 -8.80
C LEU A 14 25.93 15.14 -7.30
N PRO A 15 27.01 14.98 -6.51
CA PRO A 15 27.02 15.34 -5.10
C PRO A 15 26.73 16.84 -4.92
N SER A 16 25.80 17.17 -4.02
CA SER A 16 25.38 18.55 -3.83
C SER A 16 26.45 19.36 -3.10
N ALA A 17 27.16 20.22 -3.83
CA ALA A 17 28.17 21.11 -3.25
C ALA A 17 27.56 22.28 -2.45
N LYS A 18 26.23 22.48 -2.52
CA LYS A 18 25.53 23.66 -1.97
C LYS A 18 24.63 23.37 -0.76
N HIS A 19 24.24 22.12 -0.53
CA HIS A 19 23.31 21.74 0.54
C HIS A 19 24.03 20.99 1.64
N SER A 20 23.69 21.30 2.90
CA SER A 20 24.22 20.56 4.05
C SER A 20 23.80 19.09 3.99
N MET A 21 24.77 18.19 4.24
CA MET A 21 24.53 16.74 4.31
C MET A 21 23.38 16.38 5.25
N PHE A 22 23.29 17.05 6.40
CA PHE A 22 22.21 16.83 7.36
C PHE A 22 20.83 17.20 6.79
N GLY A 23 20.74 18.30 6.03
CA GLY A 23 19.50 18.73 5.40
C GLY A 23 19.03 17.74 4.33
N LEU A 24 19.95 17.24 3.51
CA LEU A 24 19.65 16.22 2.49
C LEU A 24 19.17 14.91 3.12
N LEU A 25 19.84 14.44 4.18
CA LEU A 25 19.42 13.24 4.91
C LEU A 25 18.04 13.41 5.53
N THR A 26 17.78 14.56 6.15
CA THR A 26 16.48 14.84 6.78
C THR A 26 15.35 14.82 5.75
N VAL A 27 15.53 15.51 4.63
CA VAL A 27 14.52 15.52 3.55
C VAL A 27 14.31 14.13 2.96
N GLY A 28 15.40 13.39 2.71
CA GLY A 28 15.34 12.03 2.20
C GLY A 28 14.59 11.08 3.16
N PHE A 29 14.87 11.18 4.46
CA PHE A 29 14.20 10.38 5.47
C PHE A 29 12.71 10.68 5.57
N LEU A 30 12.32 11.96 5.65
CA LEU A 30 10.91 12.37 5.71
C LEU A 30 10.15 11.93 4.46
N THR A 31 10.76 12.08 3.30
CA THR A 31 10.20 11.62 2.02
C THR A 31 10.03 10.11 2.03
N GLY A 32 11.02 9.36 2.52
CA GLY A 32 10.95 7.90 2.66
C GLY A 32 9.83 7.44 3.58
N VAL A 33 9.69 8.05 4.77
CA VAL A 33 8.61 7.74 5.72
C VAL A 33 7.25 8.03 5.11
N PHE A 34 7.10 9.15 4.40
CA PHE A 34 5.86 9.49 3.72
C PHE A 34 5.46 8.44 2.68
N PHE A 35 6.38 8.06 1.79
CA PHE A 35 6.09 7.05 0.77
C PHE A 35 5.85 5.67 1.36
N TRP A 36 6.64 5.27 2.36
CA TRP A 36 6.46 4.00 3.04
C TRP A 36 5.10 3.94 3.74
N GLY A 37 4.73 4.97 4.49
CA GLY A 37 3.42 5.04 5.15
C GLY A 37 2.27 5.04 4.15
N GLY A 38 2.37 5.85 3.10
CA GLY A 38 1.35 5.93 2.05
C GLY A 38 1.15 4.61 1.31
N PHE A 39 2.24 3.95 0.93
CA PHE A 39 2.18 2.67 0.23
C PHE A 39 1.59 1.55 1.11
N ASN A 40 2.02 1.45 2.37
CA ASN A 40 1.47 0.43 3.28
C ASN A 40 -0.01 0.68 3.60
N THR A 41 -0.41 1.94 3.76
CA THR A 41 -1.82 2.31 3.96
C THR A 41 -2.67 1.90 2.75
N ALA A 42 -2.18 2.16 1.54
CA ALA A 42 -2.88 1.76 0.32
C ALA A 42 -3.01 0.23 0.20
N LEU A 43 -1.93 -0.50 0.50
CA LEU A 43 -1.95 -1.96 0.54
C LEU A 43 -2.97 -2.49 1.54
N GLU A 44 -2.97 -1.96 2.77
CA GLU A 44 -3.92 -2.37 3.81
C GLU A 44 -5.37 -2.07 3.42
N ALA A 45 -5.63 -0.91 2.81
CA ALA A 45 -6.95 -0.57 2.29
C ALA A 45 -7.43 -1.57 1.22
N THR A 46 -6.54 -1.98 0.30
CA THR A 46 -6.84 -2.99 -0.73
C THR A 46 -6.91 -4.43 -0.20
N ASN A 47 -6.48 -4.66 1.04
CA ASN A 47 -6.58 -5.95 1.72
C ASN A 47 -7.81 -6.03 2.64
N SER A 48 -8.63 -4.98 2.70
CA SER A 48 -9.84 -4.93 3.52
C SER A 48 -10.99 -5.74 2.90
N MET A 49 -11.91 -6.21 3.75
CA MET A 49 -13.12 -6.90 3.28
C MET A 49 -13.99 -6.00 2.38
N GLU A 50 -14.06 -4.70 2.68
CA GLU A 50 -14.84 -3.72 1.93
C GLU A 50 -14.33 -3.55 0.50
N PHE A 51 -13.01 -3.54 0.31
CA PHE A 51 -12.42 -3.55 -1.03
C PHE A 51 -12.73 -4.86 -1.76
N CYS A 52 -12.59 -6.01 -1.11
CA CYS A 52 -12.87 -7.29 -1.75
C CYS A 52 -14.32 -7.39 -2.27
N ILE A 53 -15.30 -6.86 -1.53
CA ILE A 53 -16.72 -6.86 -1.93
C ILE A 53 -17.14 -5.61 -2.70
N SER A 54 -16.21 -4.72 -3.08
CA SER A 54 -16.56 -3.58 -3.93
C SER A 54 -16.90 -4.01 -5.37
N CYS A 55 -16.40 -5.19 -5.78
CA CYS A 55 -16.73 -5.80 -7.06
C CYS A 55 -18.05 -6.59 -6.95
N HIS A 56 -18.97 -6.36 -7.89
CA HIS A 56 -20.30 -7.00 -7.90
C HIS A 56 -20.21 -8.54 -7.88
N GLU A 57 -19.29 -9.13 -8.63
CA GLU A 57 -19.05 -10.58 -8.66
C GLU A 57 -18.70 -11.13 -7.27
N MET A 58 -17.79 -10.45 -6.57
CA MET A 58 -17.39 -10.87 -5.23
C MET A 58 -18.52 -10.65 -4.20
N ARG A 59 -19.28 -9.57 -4.34
CA ARG A 59 -20.36 -9.20 -3.42
C ARG A 59 -21.58 -10.12 -3.54
N ASP A 60 -21.99 -10.42 -4.76
CA ASP A 60 -23.25 -11.10 -5.06
C ASP A 60 -23.12 -12.62 -5.02
N ASN A 61 -21.92 -13.14 -5.27
CA ASN A 61 -21.67 -14.59 -5.29
C ASN A 61 -20.78 -15.00 -4.09
N VAL A 62 -19.47 -14.77 -4.18
CA VAL A 62 -18.47 -15.30 -3.23
C VAL A 62 -18.73 -14.86 -1.78
N TYR A 63 -19.11 -13.59 -1.56
CA TYR A 63 -19.43 -13.10 -0.22
C TYR A 63 -20.68 -13.76 0.37
N GLN A 64 -21.67 -14.10 -0.45
CA GLN A 64 -22.87 -14.80 0.02
C GLN A 64 -22.56 -16.23 0.46
N GLU A 65 -21.61 -16.90 -0.21
CA GLU A 65 -21.09 -18.20 0.18
C GLU A 65 -20.26 -18.10 1.46
N TYR A 66 -19.32 -17.15 1.51
CA TYR A 66 -18.47 -16.88 2.68
C TYR A 66 -19.28 -16.69 3.96
N LYS A 67 -20.40 -15.97 3.91
CA LYS A 67 -21.31 -15.75 5.06
C LYS A 67 -21.88 -17.03 5.66
N LYS A 68 -21.96 -18.12 4.88
CA LYS A 68 -22.46 -19.42 5.34
C LYS A 68 -21.36 -20.28 5.98
N THR A 69 -20.10 -19.80 5.99
CA THR A 69 -18.95 -20.54 6.50
C THR A 69 -18.60 -20.17 7.94
N ILE A 70 -17.76 -21.01 8.55
CA ILE A 70 -17.16 -20.75 9.87
C ILE A 70 -16.27 -19.50 9.88
N HIS A 71 -15.75 -19.07 8.73
CA HIS A 71 -14.88 -17.88 8.66
C HIS A 71 -15.68 -16.59 8.90
N TYR A 72 -16.99 -16.59 8.60
CA TYR A 72 -17.89 -15.47 8.89
C TYR A 72 -18.57 -15.58 10.26
N THR A 73 -19.08 -16.76 10.62
CA THR A 73 -19.74 -16.98 11.93
C THR A 73 -19.00 -18.06 12.69
N ASN A 74 -18.22 -17.65 13.69
CA ASN A 74 -17.50 -18.56 14.59
C ASN A 74 -17.71 -18.20 16.07
N ARG A 75 -17.25 -19.12 16.92
CA ARG A 75 -17.42 -19.07 18.38
C ARG A 75 -16.47 -18.07 19.05
N THR A 76 -15.38 -17.67 18.38
CA THR A 76 -14.34 -16.77 18.94
C THR A 76 -14.61 -15.31 18.63
N GLY A 77 -15.48 -15.02 17.66
CA GLY A 77 -15.77 -13.66 17.18
C GLY A 77 -14.71 -13.08 16.23
N VAL A 78 -13.62 -13.80 15.97
CA VAL A 78 -12.54 -13.36 15.06
C VAL A 78 -12.82 -13.86 13.65
N ARG A 79 -13.00 -12.96 12.69
CA ARG A 79 -13.31 -13.31 11.29
C ARG A 79 -12.06 -13.22 10.42
N ALA A 80 -11.80 -14.26 9.64
CA ALA A 80 -10.78 -14.23 8.61
C ALA A 80 -11.31 -13.51 7.38
N VAL A 81 -10.63 -12.47 6.92
CA VAL A 81 -10.97 -11.77 5.68
C VAL A 81 -10.29 -12.44 4.48
N CYS A 82 -10.69 -12.08 3.25
CA CYS A 82 -10.14 -12.70 2.05
C CYS A 82 -8.61 -12.63 1.98
N SER A 83 -8.04 -11.49 2.36
CA SER A 83 -6.59 -11.26 2.33
C SER A 83 -5.82 -12.15 3.31
N ASP A 84 -6.42 -12.59 4.42
CA ASP A 84 -5.76 -13.46 5.40
C ASP A 84 -5.35 -14.82 4.81
N CYS A 85 -6.04 -15.27 3.74
CA CYS A 85 -5.75 -16.52 3.05
C CYS A 85 -5.19 -16.32 1.63
N HIS A 86 -5.59 -15.26 0.92
CA HIS A 86 -5.21 -15.05 -0.47
C HIS A 86 -3.95 -14.19 -0.65
N VAL A 87 -3.49 -13.48 0.39
CA VAL A 87 -2.33 -12.60 0.31
C VAL A 87 -1.25 -13.08 1.27
N PRO A 88 -0.11 -13.59 0.76
CA PRO A 88 1.03 -13.97 1.60
C PRO A 88 1.59 -12.77 2.38
N LYS A 89 2.11 -13.04 3.58
CA LYS A 89 2.77 -12.04 4.43
C LYS A 89 4.28 -12.20 4.41
#